data_AF-A0A7X1ZN83-F1
#
_entry.id   AF-A0A7X1ZN83-F1
#
_cell.length_a   1.000
_cell.length_b   1.000
_cell.length_c   1.000
_cell.angle_alpha   90.00
_cell.angle_beta   90.00
_cell.angle_gamma   90.00
#
_symmetry.space_group_name_H-M   'P 1'
#
loop_
_entity.id
_entity.type
_entity.pdbx_description
1 polymer ?
#
loop_
_entity_poly.entity_id
_entity_poly.type
_entity_poly.pdbx_seq_one_letter_code
_entity_poly.pdbx_strand_id
1 'polypeptide(L)'
;MEYKIGLIGCGTVGQGFLEILVKKREYLKERLGFEVKIVAINDKLKGSLLMPEGIEVEIILQLLEQGKKIDEYHEGKPNEARHMDPLEMIEKCDADIIAELTYTDIKTAEPATSYIKKAFQTGKHVVTSNKGPAALNHRELKRLAQENKLFFGIEGTVMSGTPVFSLFENGLAGNKIKEIKGILNGTTNFILSKMEIENMDY
;
A
#
# COMPACT_ATOMS: atom_id res chain seq x y z
N MET A 1 -15.91 -12.73 -4.73
CA MET A 1 -15.46 -13.05 -3.36
C MET A 1 -15.08 -11.73 -2.71
N GLU A 2 -15.60 -11.46 -1.52
CA GLU A 2 -15.27 -10.22 -0.78
C GLU A 2 -13.93 -10.37 -0.08
N TYR A 3 -13.07 -9.36 -0.20
CA TYR A 3 -11.77 -9.29 0.46
C TYR A 3 -11.71 -8.07 1.37
N LYS A 4 -11.27 -8.29 2.61
CA LYS A 4 -11.09 -7.25 3.62
C LYS A 4 -9.67 -6.71 3.59
N ILE A 5 -9.54 -5.38 3.55
CA ILE A 5 -8.24 -4.71 3.51
C ILE A 5 -8.07 -3.79 4.72
N GLY A 6 -6.92 -3.91 5.38
CA GLY A 6 -6.41 -2.94 6.33
C GLY A 6 -5.36 -2.05 5.67
N LEU A 7 -5.49 -0.74 5.82
CA LEU A 7 -4.59 0.26 5.23
C LEU A 7 -3.68 0.87 6.30
N ILE A 8 -2.36 0.89 6.09
CA ILE A 8 -1.41 1.58 6.97
C ILE A 8 -0.66 2.62 6.15
N GLY A 9 -0.87 3.88 6.47
CA GLY A 9 -0.45 5.04 5.68
C GLY A 9 -1.58 5.51 4.76
N CYS A 10 -2.19 6.64 5.10
CA CYS A 10 -3.24 7.28 4.32
C CYS A 10 -2.76 8.63 3.75
N GLY A 11 -1.50 8.67 3.31
CA GLY A 11 -0.90 9.80 2.60
C GLY A 11 -1.40 9.91 1.15
N THR A 12 -0.59 10.48 0.25
CA THR A 12 -0.94 10.60 -1.18
C THR A 12 -1.23 9.25 -1.83
N VAL A 13 -0.38 8.24 -1.58
CA VAL A 13 -0.56 6.90 -2.16
C VAL A 13 -1.78 6.19 -1.56
N GLY A 14 -1.96 6.28 -0.25
CA GLY A 14 -3.12 5.67 0.43
C GLY A 14 -4.45 6.26 -0.03
N GLN A 15 -4.56 7.59 -0.14
CA GLN A 15 -5.76 8.24 -0.67
C GLN A 15 -5.99 7.89 -2.14
N GLY A 16 -4.95 7.92 -2.98
CA GLY A 16 -5.08 7.50 -4.38
C GLY A 16 -5.51 6.03 -4.53
N PHE A 17 -5.03 5.14 -3.64
CA PHE A 17 -5.51 3.76 -3.59
C PHE A 17 -7.00 3.67 -3.25
N LEU A 18 -7.44 4.39 -2.23
CA LEU A 18 -8.86 4.48 -1.84
C LEU A 18 -9.73 5.04 -2.98
N GLU A 19 -9.31 6.11 -3.64
CA GLU A 19 -9.99 6.69 -4.80
C GLU A 19 -10.13 5.70 -5.96
N ILE A 20 -9.07 4.92 -6.25
CA ILE A 20 -9.11 3.89 -7.28
C ILE A 20 -10.14 2.82 -6.93
N LEU A 21 -10.17 2.36 -5.68
CA LEU A 21 -11.14 1.35 -5.23
C LEU A 21 -12.58 1.83 -5.39
N VAL A 22 -12.87 3.09 -5.05
CA VAL A 22 -14.19 3.71 -5.27
C VAL A 22 -14.49 3.79 -6.77
N LYS A 23 -13.61 4.42 -7.55
CA LYS A 23 -13.81 4.68 -8.98
C LYS A 23 -13.92 3.41 -9.81
N LYS A 24 -13.27 2.32 -9.38
CA LYS A 24 -13.22 1.04 -10.11
C LYS A 24 -14.05 -0.06 -9.46
N ARG A 25 -14.85 0.23 -8.42
CA ARG A 25 -15.64 -0.76 -7.66
C ARG A 25 -16.39 -1.72 -8.57
N GLU A 26 -17.23 -1.20 -9.46
CA GLU A 26 -18.03 -2.02 -10.40
C GLU A 26 -17.15 -2.81 -11.37
N TYR A 27 -16.09 -2.19 -11.90
CA TYR A 27 -15.17 -2.88 -12.80
C TYR A 27 -14.47 -4.06 -12.12
N LEU A 28 -13.97 -3.88 -10.89
CA LEU A 28 -13.30 -4.93 -10.13
C LEU A 28 -14.27 -6.07 -9.82
N LYS A 29 -15.51 -5.75 -9.45
CA LYS A 29 -16.56 -6.72 -9.18
C LYS A 29 -16.95 -7.51 -10.43
N GLU A 30 -17.37 -6.83 -11.49
CA GLU A 30 -17.92 -7.48 -12.70
C GLU A 30 -16.86 -8.23 -13.51
N ARG A 31 -15.64 -7.68 -13.61
CA ARG A 31 -14.61 -8.24 -14.50
C ARG A 31 -13.66 -9.20 -13.80
N LEU A 32 -13.44 -9.03 -12.50
CA LEU A 32 -12.47 -9.81 -11.74
C LEU A 32 -13.11 -10.60 -10.60
N GLY A 33 -14.41 -10.43 -10.34
CA GLY A 33 -15.07 -11.03 -9.17
C GLY A 33 -14.49 -10.55 -7.84
N PHE A 34 -13.85 -9.38 -7.85
CA PHE A 34 -13.06 -8.83 -6.76
C PHE A 34 -13.84 -7.71 -6.09
N GLU A 35 -14.49 -8.05 -4.98
CA GLU A 35 -15.19 -7.10 -4.12
C GLU A 35 -14.29 -6.77 -2.94
N VAL A 36 -14.17 -5.48 -2.61
CA VAL A 36 -13.22 -5.00 -1.61
C VAL A 36 -13.95 -4.24 -0.53
N LYS A 37 -13.54 -4.52 0.70
CA LYS A 37 -14.03 -3.86 1.89
C LYS A 37 -12.87 -3.34 2.72
N ILE A 38 -12.80 -2.02 2.91
CA ILE A 38 -11.81 -1.45 3.83
C ILE A 38 -12.34 -1.62 5.24
N VAL A 39 -11.61 -2.33 6.10
CA VAL A 39 -12.03 -2.59 7.49
C VAL A 39 -11.18 -1.87 8.53
N ALA A 40 -10.02 -1.36 8.12
CA ALA A 40 -9.17 -0.59 9.00
C ALA A 40 -8.32 0.42 8.22
N ILE A 41 -8.11 1.60 8.79
CA ILE A 41 -7.19 2.60 8.27
C ILE A 41 -6.38 3.14 9.44
N ASN A 42 -5.05 3.16 9.31
CA ASN A 42 -4.16 3.80 10.25
C ASN A 42 -3.26 4.80 9.53
N ASP A 43 -3.15 6.00 10.08
CA ASP A 43 -2.17 6.98 9.65
C ASP A 43 -1.61 7.77 10.84
N LYS A 44 -0.30 7.98 10.83
CA LYS A 44 0.42 8.66 11.92
C LYS A 44 -0.08 10.07 12.21
N LEU A 45 -0.53 10.81 11.18
CA LEU A 45 -0.95 12.21 11.31
C LEU A 45 -2.48 12.35 11.27
N LYS A 46 -3.14 11.49 10.49
CA LYS A 46 -4.58 11.58 10.22
C LYS A 46 -5.43 10.70 11.15
N GLY A 47 -4.82 9.91 12.03
CA GLY A 47 -5.52 9.09 13.01
C GLY A 47 -5.86 7.69 12.48
N SER A 48 -6.69 6.98 13.23
CA SER A 48 -6.99 5.56 13.01
C SER A 48 -8.47 5.24 13.15
N LEU A 49 -8.90 4.22 12.43
CA LEU A 49 -10.26 3.72 12.39
C LEU A 49 -10.22 2.20 12.16
N LEU A 50 -11.02 1.47 12.94
CA LEU A 50 -11.25 0.03 12.79
C LEU A 50 -12.75 -0.19 12.77
N MET A 51 -13.25 -0.81 11.71
CA MET A 51 -14.66 -1.06 11.48
C MET A 51 -14.83 -2.39 10.72
N PRO A 52 -14.98 -3.52 11.43
CA PRO A 52 -15.09 -4.86 10.83
C PRO A 52 -16.25 -4.98 9.81
N GLU A 53 -17.30 -4.19 10.01
CA GLU A 53 -18.45 -4.08 9.13
C GLU A 53 -18.20 -3.25 7.86
N GLY A 54 -17.01 -2.65 7.70
CA GLY A 54 -16.60 -1.88 6.54
C GLY A 54 -16.66 -0.37 6.74
N ILE A 55 -15.71 0.32 6.13
CA ILE A 55 -15.58 1.78 6.15
C ILE A 55 -16.10 2.32 4.82
N GLU A 56 -17.02 3.28 4.86
CA GLU A 56 -17.44 4.03 3.67
C GLU A 56 -16.30 4.98 3.24
N VAL A 57 -15.54 4.51 2.25
CA VAL A 57 -14.31 5.14 1.78
C VAL A 57 -14.56 6.56 1.27
N GLU A 58 -15.70 6.80 0.64
CA GLU A 58 -16.14 8.08 0.11
C GLU A 58 -16.20 9.15 1.21
N ILE A 59 -16.67 8.80 2.40
CA ILE A 59 -16.73 9.72 3.54
C ILE A 59 -15.32 10.00 4.07
N ILE A 60 -14.45 9.00 4.16
CA ILE A 60 -13.05 9.21 4.55
C ILE A 60 -12.35 10.18 3.60
N LEU A 61 -12.53 10.02 2.30
CA LEU A 61 -11.96 10.93 1.31
C LEU A 61 -12.49 12.35 1.48
N GLN A 62 -13.81 12.53 1.68
CA GLN A 62 -14.41 13.84 1.95
C GLN A 62 -13.90 14.49 3.24
N LEU A 63 -13.71 13.71 4.31
CA LEU A 63 -13.14 14.22 5.57
C LEU A 63 -11.71 14.74 5.34
N LEU A 64 -10.88 13.95 4.65
CA LEU A 64 -9.49 14.31 4.38
C LEU A 64 -9.38 15.53 3.47
N GLU A 65 -10.25 15.68 2.46
CA GLU A 65 -10.35 16.88 1.61
C GLU A 65 -10.71 18.14 2.42
N GLN A 66 -11.54 18.00 3.46
CA GLN A 66 -11.89 19.08 4.38
C GLN A 66 -10.80 19.38 5.42
N GLY A 67 -9.65 18.69 5.37
CA GLY A 67 -8.58 18.80 6.36
C GLY A 67 -8.91 18.16 7.72
N LYS A 68 -9.98 17.38 7.79
CA LYS A 68 -10.35 16.59 8.97
C LYS A 68 -9.56 15.29 9.01
N LYS A 69 -9.60 14.62 10.17
CA LYS A 69 -8.92 13.37 10.45
C LYS A 69 -9.83 12.16 10.25
N ILE A 70 -9.20 11.00 10.06
CA ILE A 70 -9.85 9.69 9.92
C ILE A 70 -10.61 9.33 11.21
N ASP A 71 -10.08 9.75 12.36
CA ASP A 71 -10.71 9.49 13.65
C ASP A 71 -11.98 10.32 13.91
N GLU A 72 -12.24 11.31 13.06
CA GLU A 72 -13.47 12.10 12.97
C GLU A 72 -14.55 11.45 12.08
N TYR A 73 -14.36 10.20 11.66
CA TYR A 73 -15.40 9.40 11.01
C TYR A 73 -16.48 9.02 12.03
N HIS A 74 -17.73 9.40 11.74
CA HIS A 74 -18.88 9.15 12.63
C HIS A 74 -20.11 8.71 11.81
N GLU A 75 -20.23 7.42 11.52
CA GLU A 75 -21.49 6.82 11.02
C GLU A 75 -22.42 6.39 12.15
N GLY A 76 -22.62 7.26 13.15
CA GLY A 76 -23.50 6.95 14.28
C GLY A 76 -23.02 5.82 15.20
N LYS A 77 -21.80 5.31 15.02
CA LYS A 77 -21.11 4.38 15.93
C LYS A 77 -19.89 5.05 16.56
N PRO A 78 -19.56 4.76 17.84
CA PRO A 78 -18.32 5.24 18.44
C PRO A 78 -17.11 4.70 17.65
N ASN A 79 -16.19 5.59 17.27
CA ASN A 79 -14.89 5.15 16.77
C ASN A 79 -14.05 4.68 17.97
N GLU A 80 -14.06 3.38 18.24
CA GLU A 80 -13.32 2.76 19.35
C GLU A 80 -11.81 2.67 19.09
N ALA A 81 -11.34 3.02 17.89
CA ALA A 81 -9.96 2.83 17.46
C ALA A 81 -9.15 4.12 17.40
N ARG A 82 -9.54 5.19 18.10
CA ARG A 82 -8.77 6.45 18.12
C ARG A 82 -7.35 6.19 18.66
N HIS A 83 -6.34 6.62 17.91
CA HIS A 83 -4.93 6.49 18.26
C HIS A 83 -4.44 5.04 18.51
N MET A 84 -4.99 4.09 17.76
CA MET A 84 -4.53 2.70 17.80
C MET A 84 -3.14 2.59 17.17
N ASP A 85 -2.23 1.84 17.81
CA ASP A 85 -0.92 1.55 17.22
C ASP A 85 -1.08 0.67 15.96
N PRO A 86 -0.30 0.89 14.88
CA PRO A 86 -0.41 0.07 13.67
C PRO A 86 -0.23 -1.43 13.90
N LEU A 87 0.66 -1.85 14.80
CA LEU A 87 0.86 -3.28 15.11
C LEU A 87 -0.36 -3.85 15.81
N GLU A 88 -0.93 -3.10 16.75
CA GLU A 88 -2.18 -3.46 17.42
C GLU A 88 -3.34 -3.57 16.42
N MET A 89 -3.43 -2.64 15.46
CA MET A 89 -4.45 -2.68 14.40
C MET A 89 -4.31 -3.94 13.54
N ILE A 90 -3.09 -4.30 13.13
CA ILE A 90 -2.84 -5.53 12.35
C ILE A 90 -3.27 -6.78 13.13
N GLU A 91 -3.06 -6.81 14.44
CA GLU A 91 -3.47 -7.93 15.28
C GLU A 91 -4.98 -8.03 15.45
N LYS A 92 -5.65 -6.88 15.68
CA LYS A 92 -7.08 -6.84 15.99
C LYS A 92 -7.98 -6.89 14.76
N CYS A 93 -7.54 -6.39 13.61
CA CYS A 93 -8.37 -6.37 12.42
C CYS A 93 -8.49 -7.75 11.79
N ASP A 94 -9.66 -8.02 11.21
CA ASP A 94 -9.99 -9.22 10.47
C ASP A 94 -9.71 -9.09 8.97
N ALA A 95 -8.76 -8.22 8.60
CA ALA A 95 -8.36 -8.01 7.22
C ALA A 95 -7.66 -9.26 6.64
N ASP A 96 -7.97 -9.59 5.39
CA ASP A 96 -7.26 -10.61 4.61
C ASP A 96 -5.92 -10.06 4.08
N ILE A 97 -5.89 -8.76 3.79
CA ILE A 97 -4.76 -8.08 3.14
C ILE A 97 -4.40 -6.82 3.93
N ILE A 98 -3.12 -6.62 4.21
CA ILE A 98 -2.57 -5.35 4.67
C ILE A 98 -1.91 -4.61 3.51
N ALA A 99 -2.42 -3.41 3.22
CA ALA A 99 -1.79 -2.46 2.33
C ALA A 99 -0.88 -1.53 3.14
N GLU A 100 0.44 -1.75 3.06
CA GLU A 100 1.45 -0.97 3.75
C GLU A 100 1.99 0.14 2.82
N LEU A 101 1.62 1.38 3.12
CA LEU A 101 1.86 2.56 2.28
C LEU A 101 2.45 3.71 3.11
N THR A 102 3.22 3.38 4.14
CA THR A 102 3.87 4.38 5.00
C THR A 102 5.09 4.99 4.31
N TYR A 103 5.65 6.03 4.94
CA TYR A 103 6.86 6.68 4.43
C TYR A 103 8.05 5.71 4.41
N THR A 104 8.99 5.95 3.51
CA THR A 104 10.19 5.13 3.39
C THR A 104 11.31 5.62 4.30
N ASP A 105 11.83 4.72 5.15
CA ASP A 105 13.17 4.85 5.73
C ASP A 105 14.15 3.99 4.92
N ILE A 106 15.07 4.64 4.22
CA ILE A 106 16.08 3.98 3.37
C ILE A 106 17.27 3.39 4.15
N LYS A 107 17.40 3.70 5.44
CA LYS A 107 18.48 3.19 6.29
C LYS A 107 18.06 1.95 7.04
N THR A 108 16.87 1.98 7.62
CA THR A 108 16.40 0.92 8.53
C THR A 108 15.26 0.09 7.97
N ALA A 109 14.52 0.60 6.97
CA ALA A 109 13.25 0.05 6.51
C ALA A 109 12.15 -0.04 7.58
N GLU A 110 12.36 0.55 8.77
CA GLU A 110 11.38 0.60 9.85
C GLU A 110 10.55 1.90 9.78
N PRO A 111 9.30 1.88 10.26
CA PRO A 111 8.60 0.77 10.92
C PRO A 111 7.92 -0.23 9.96
N ALA A 112 7.99 0.02 8.65
CA ALA A 112 7.29 -0.78 7.65
C ALA A 112 7.65 -2.27 7.68
N THR A 113 8.93 -2.60 7.88
CA THR A 113 9.37 -3.99 8.01
C THR A 113 8.69 -4.70 9.17
N SER A 114 8.56 -4.05 10.33
CA SER A 114 7.82 -4.58 11.48
C SER A 114 6.34 -4.81 11.17
N TYR A 115 5.69 -3.88 10.47
CA TYR A 115 4.29 -4.01 10.07
C TYR A 115 4.08 -5.21 9.14
N ILE A 116 4.94 -5.36 8.13
CA ILE A 116 4.86 -6.48 7.17
C ILE A 116 5.06 -7.82 7.88
N LYS A 117 6.05 -7.92 8.78
CA LYS A 117 6.29 -9.14 9.58
C LYS A 117 5.08 -9.48 10.44
N LYS A 118 4.49 -8.49 11.12
CA LYS A 118 3.31 -8.69 11.95
C LYS A 118 2.10 -9.15 11.14
N ALA A 119 1.91 -8.60 9.94
CA ALA A 119 0.84 -9.03 9.04
C ALA A 119 0.98 -10.50 8.66
N PHE A 120 2.18 -10.96 8.29
CA PHE A 120 2.40 -12.37 7.99
C PHE A 120 2.20 -13.29 9.21
N GLN A 121 2.69 -12.88 10.38
CA GLN A 121 2.49 -13.62 11.63
C GLN A 121 1.02 -13.76 12.04
N THR A 122 0.17 -12.84 11.58
CA THR A 122 -1.28 -12.83 11.84
C THR A 122 -2.09 -13.37 10.67
N GLY A 123 -1.45 -14.04 9.71
CA GLY A 123 -2.13 -14.74 8.61
C GLY A 123 -2.60 -13.84 7.47
N LYS A 124 -2.05 -12.63 7.33
CA LYS A 124 -2.53 -11.63 6.35
C LYS A 124 -1.57 -11.48 5.18
N HIS A 125 -2.13 -11.42 3.97
CA HIS A 125 -1.37 -11.05 2.78
C HIS A 125 -0.86 -9.61 2.89
N VAL A 126 0.22 -9.28 2.18
CA VAL A 126 0.76 -7.92 2.19
C VAL A 126 1.01 -7.42 0.78
N VAL A 127 0.60 -6.17 0.53
CA VAL A 127 1.09 -5.37 -0.59
C VAL A 127 1.72 -4.09 -0.05
N THR A 128 2.83 -3.67 -0.63
CA THR A 128 3.52 -2.45 -0.19
C THR A 128 3.97 -1.58 -1.37
N SER A 129 3.96 -0.26 -1.16
CA SER A 129 4.64 0.72 -2.01
C SER A 129 5.92 1.26 -1.38
N ASN A 130 6.26 0.80 -0.18
CA ASN A 130 7.43 1.24 0.57
C ASN A 130 8.72 0.59 0.07
N LYS A 131 9.66 1.43 -0.38
CA LYS A 131 10.92 0.96 -0.99
C LYS A 131 11.90 0.41 0.05
N GLY A 132 11.78 0.80 1.32
CA GLY A 132 12.70 0.39 2.38
C GLY A 132 12.72 -1.13 2.56
N PRO A 133 11.58 -1.75 2.94
CA PRO A 133 11.48 -3.20 3.11
C PRO A 133 11.79 -3.97 1.82
N ALA A 134 11.37 -3.44 0.67
CA ALA A 134 11.64 -4.05 -0.64
C ALA A 134 13.13 -4.01 -1.04
N ALA A 135 13.89 -2.99 -0.59
CA ALA A 135 15.32 -2.90 -0.88
C ALA A 135 16.18 -3.66 0.14
N LEU A 136 15.87 -3.55 1.43
CA LEU A 136 16.74 -4.02 2.51
C LEU A 136 16.35 -5.40 3.05
N ASN A 137 15.07 -5.75 3.06
CA ASN A 137 14.54 -6.95 3.74
C ASN A 137 13.77 -7.90 2.82
N HIS A 138 13.77 -7.68 1.50
CA HIS A 138 12.92 -8.44 0.58
C HIS A 138 13.10 -9.97 0.66
N ARG A 139 14.34 -10.47 0.73
CA ARG A 139 14.60 -11.91 0.80
C ARG A 139 14.01 -12.54 2.07
N GLU A 140 14.19 -11.86 3.19
CA GLU A 140 13.67 -12.27 4.50
C GLU A 140 12.13 -12.26 4.49
N LEU A 141 11.53 -11.15 4.05
CA LEU A 141 10.08 -10.98 4.01
C LEU A 141 9.40 -11.94 3.03
N LYS A 142 10.00 -12.17 1.86
CA LYS A 142 9.50 -13.15 0.88
C LYS A 142 9.52 -14.57 1.44
N ARG A 143 10.61 -14.95 2.14
CA ARG A 143 10.69 -16.24 2.83
C ARG A 143 9.61 -16.37 3.91
N LEU A 144 9.44 -15.34 4.75
CA LEU A 144 8.43 -15.35 5.81
C LEU A 144 7.01 -15.48 5.24
N ALA A 145 6.70 -14.78 4.14
CA ALA A 145 5.43 -14.92 3.44
C ALA A 145 5.22 -16.36 2.95
N GLN A 146 6.24 -16.98 2.34
CA GLN A 146 6.18 -18.36 1.86
C GLN A 146 5.97 -19.38 2.98
N GLU A 147 6.67 -19.24 4.10
CA GLU A 147 6.52 -20.10 5.29
C GLU A 147 5.09 -20.06 5.83
N ASN A 148 4.44 -18.91 5.76
CA ASN A 148 3.04 -18.72 6.19
C ASN A 148 2.02 -18.98 5.07
N LYS A 149 2.46 -19.35 3.86
CA LYS A 149 1.61 -19.52 2.65
C LYS A 149 0.83 -18.25 2.26
N LEU A 150 1.46 -17.10 2.45
CA LEU A 150 0.91 -15.77 2.18
C LEU A 150 1.58 -15.14 0.95
N PHE A 151 0.91 -14.12 0.42
CA PHE A 151 1.38 -13.35 -0.72
C PHE A 151 2.08 -12.07 -0.25
N PHE A 152 3.18 -11.71 -0.92
CA PHE A 152 3.91 -10.47 -0.70
C PHE A 152 4.13 -9.73 -2.02
N GLY A 153 3.37 -8.65 -2.24
CA GLY A 153 3.45 -7.82 -3.44
C GLY A 153 4.22 -6.52 -3.22
N ILE A 154 5.17 -6.21 -4.12
CA ILE A 154 6.02 -5.01 -4.04
C ILE A 154 5.98 -4.14 -5.31
N GLU A 155 5.00 -4.36 -6.20
CA GLU A 155 4.92 -3.67 -7.50
C GLU A 155 4.92 -2.14 -7.36
N GLY A 156 4.21 -1.62 -6.36
CA GLY A 156 4.14 -0.18 -6.08
C GLY A 156 5.46 0.48 -5.70
N THR A 157 6.53 -0.29 -5.45
CA THR A 157 7.83 0.24 -4.99
C THR A 157 8.70 0.76 -6.13
N VAL A 158 8.45 0.34 -7.37
CA VAL A 158 9.27 0.67 -8.55
C VAL A 158 8.39 1.26 -9.65
N MET A 159 8.92 2.27 -10.36
CA MET A 159 8.26 2.88 -11.54
C MET A 159 6.78 3.25 -11.32
N SER A 160 6.43 3.75 -10.14
CA SER A 160 5.06 4.13 -9.78
C SER A 160 4.02 3.02 -9.97
N GLY A 161 4.42 1.76 -9.79
CA GLY A 161 3.53 0.61 -9.98
C GLY A 161 3.38 0.15 -11.42
N THR A 162 4.23 0.62 -12.33
CA THR A 162 4.32 0.03 -13.68
C THR A 162 4.67 -1.46 -13.55
N PRO A 163 4.05 -2.37 -14.32
CA PRO A 163 4.34 -3.79 -14.26
C PRO A 163 5.82 -4.09 -14.53
N VAL A 164 6.58 -4.37 -13.48
CA VAL A 164 7.98 -4.79 -13.51
C VAL A 164 8.07 -6.19 -12.95
N PHE A 165 7.69 -6.39 -11.68
CA PHE A 165 7.84 -7.68 -11.02
C PHE A 165 6.88 -8.72 -11.62
N SER A 166 5.61 -8.36 -11.79
CA SER A 166 4.62 -9.21 -12.44
C SER A 166 4.96 -9.55 -13.89
N LEU A 167 5.64 -8.65 -14.62
CA LEU A 167 6.16 -8.93 -15.96
C LEU A 167 7.22 -10.04 -15.91
N PHE A 168 8.15 -10.00 -14.97
CA PHE A 168 9.16 -11.04 -14.82
C PHE A 168 8.59 -12.36 -14.31
N GLU A 169 7.74 -12.30 -13.28
CA GLU A 169 7.20 -13.49 -12.62
C GLU A 169 6.16 -14.22 -13.48
N ASN A 170 5.41 -13.51 -14.33
CA ASN A 170 4.34 -14.12 -15.13
C ASN A 170 4.59 -14.04 -16.65
N GLY A 171 4.99 -12.87 -17.15
CA GLY A 171 5.17 -12.66 -18.60
C GLY A 171 6.47 -13.26 -19.15
N LEU A 172 7.53 -13.28 -18.34
CA LEU A 172 8.86 -13.71 -18.75
C LEU A 172 9.40 -14.90 -17.96
N ALA A 173 8.55 -15.62 -17.21
CA ALA A 173 8.95 -16.70 -16.31
C ALA A 173 9.78 -17.81 -16.99
N GLY A 174 9.55 -18.07 -18.29
CA GLY A 174 10.29 -19.05 -19.08
C GLY A 174 11.58 -18.54 -19.71
N ASN A 175 11.94 -17.27 -19.50
CA ASN A 175 13.08 -16.62 -20.15
C ASN A 175 14.25 -16.44 -19.19
N LYS A 176 15.47 -16.47 -19.74
CA LYS A 176 16.67 -16.05 -19.02
C LYS A 176 16.93 -14.57 -19.27
N ILE A 177 16.65 -13.73 -18.28
CA ILE A 177 16.89 -12.29 -18.35
C ILE A 177 18.40 -12.04 -18.36
N LYS A 178 18.88 -11.32 -19.38
CA LYS A 178 20.31 -10.97 -19.53
C LYS A 178 20.63 -9.58 -18.98
N GLU A 179 19.76 -8.61 -19.18
CA GLU A 179 19.98 -7.22 -18.83
C GLU A 179 18.65 -6.48 -18.63
N ILE A 180 18.64 -5.50 -17.73
CA ILE A 180 17.55 -4.54 -17.53
C ILE A 180 18.16 -3.14 -17.56
N LYS A 181 17.61 -2.26 -18.42
CA LYS A 181 18.00 -0.85 -18.54
C LYS A 181 16.75 0.01 -18.49
N GLY A 182 16.79 1.11 -17.75
CA GLY A 182 15.65 2.02 -17.65
C GLY A 182 15.93 3.25 -16.80
N ILE A 183 15.07 4.26 -16.96
CA ILE A 183 15.06 5.49 -16.18
C ILE A 183 14.06 5.30 -15.03
N LEU A 184 14.58 5.23 -13.80
CA LEU A 184 13.79 4.79 -12.64
C LEU A 184 13.47 5.94 -11.66
N ASN A 185 13.87 7.17 -11.99
CA ASN A 185 13.64 8.34 -11.16
C ASN A 185 13.14 9.51 -12.01
N GLY A 186 11.86 9.88 -11.81
CA GLY A 186 11.22 10.93 -12.59
C GLY A 186 11.81 12.32 -12.36
N THR A 187 12.22 12.65 -11.14
CA THR A 187 12.75 13.98 -10.78
C THR A 187 14.08 14.26 -11.47
N THR A 188 15.04 13.34 -11.37
CA THR A 188 16.33 13.45 -12.06
C THR A 188 16.12 13.48 -13.58
N ASN A 189 15.25 12.63 -14.13
CA ASN A 189 14.94 12.67 -15.55
C ASN A 189 14.34 14.01 -16.00
N PHE A 190 13.45 14.57 -15.19
CA PHE A 190 12.84 15.87 -15.45
C PHE A 190 13.89 16.99 -15.44
N ILE A 191 14.75 17.03 -14.41
CA ILE A 191 15.83 18.01 -14.30
C ILE A 191 16.76 17.91 -15.51
N LEU A 192 17.24 16.71 -15.83
CA LEU A 192 18.10 16.48 -16.99
C LEU A 192 17.42 16.87 -18.31
N SER A 193 16.12 16.60 -18.45
CA SER A 193 15.35 17.00 -19.64
C SER A 193 15.23 18.52 -19.75
N LYS A 194 15.05 19.24 -18.64
CA LYS A 194 14.99 20.70 -18.61
C LYS A 194 16.34 21.32 -18.94
N MET A 195 17.42 20.80 -18.37
CA MET A 195 18.78 21.22 -18.70
C MET A 195 19.06 21.03 -20.20
N GLU A 196 18.71 19.88 -20.77
CA GLU A 196 18.93 19.58 -22.19
C GLU A 196 18.06 20.41 -23.15
N ILE A 197 16.74 20.46 -22.92
CA ILE A 197 15.78 21.07 -23.85
C ILE A 197 15.80 22.60 -23.75
N GLU A 198 15.93 23.12 -22.53
CA GLU A 198 15.84 24.57 -22.26
C GLU A 198 17.23 25.21 -22.06
N ASN A 199 18.30 24.42 -22.21
CA ASN A 199 19.70 24.84 -22.03
C ASN A 199 19.92 25.57 -20.69
N MET A 200 19.28 25.03 -19.64
CA MET A 200 19.37 25.53 -18.27
C MET A 200 20.56 24.90 -17.54
N ASP A 201 21.21 25.67 -16.67
CA ASP A 201 22.17 25.13 -15.71
C ASP A 201 21.46 24.28 -14.63
N TYR A 202 22.24 23.50 -13.87
CA TYR A 202 21.76 22.64 -12.78
C TYR A 202 21.17 23.44 -11.61
#